data_AF-A0A8B6BKU8-F1
#
_entry.id   AF-A0A8B6BKU8-F1
#
_cell.length_a   1.000
_cell.length_b   1.000
_cell.length_c   1.000
_cell.angle_alpha   90.00
_cell.angle_beta   90.00
_cell.angle_gamma   90.00
#
_symmetry.space_group_name_H-M   'P 1'
#
loop_
_entity.id
_entity.type
_entity.pdbx_description
1 polymer ?
#
loop_
_entity_poly.entity_id
_entity_poly.type
_entity_poly.pdbx_seq_one_letter_code
_entity_poly.pdbx_strand_id
1 'polypeptide(L)'
;MNFPSITVAAQEKGNLTAESGLNEDIHINPGNSSGTVYFEGIDLLEIVKIVYSLPPIWINHSHVGFVGTYEGGKEVDIPLKVKEPSGGRIRFSLVAGDFPPGIHLESDRSRIYGIAPDVDAQYSFTIRATGSRGRFEDAVFKMETIELQHCQYEPCHNGALCNETNVGKGYECVCADFYGGKDCNTDCRQSEVGISLPSKIPDAQLSAYLSHEMSNATEARLDSEEKGWCGENANSWLQVDLGNRSKIAGVTMFGYSTQYLTESFQLSVSTDGQHFQFIKNGTSPIVFPGRSGRLYSSLQDVTTARFVRFHPYSYNAKYVPCMKVELYGCVL
;
A
#
# COMPACT_ATOMS: atom_id res chain seq x y z
N MET A 1 -48.65 -21.60 43.89
CA MET A 1 -47.40 -21.23 43.19
C MET A 1 -46.29 -21.98 43.89
N ASN A 2 -45.63 -22.93 43.21
CA ASN A 2 -44.44 -23.57 43.77
C ASN A 2 -43.29 -22.60 43.60
N PHE A 3 -43.00 -21.83 44.64
CA PHE A 3 -41.74 -21.10 44.70
C PHE A 3 -40.63 -22.12 44.98
N PRO A 4 -39.49 -22.06 44.28
CA PRO A 4 -38.33 -22.87 44.65
C PRO A 4 -37.95 -22.53 46.10
N SER A 5 -37.95 -23.53 46.98
CA SER A 5 -37.48 -23.36 48.36
C SER A 5 -35.96 -23.54 48.39
N ILE A 6 -35.25 -22.50 48.81
CA ILE A 6 -33.81 -22.58 49.05
C ILE A 6 -33.61 -22.77 50.56
N THR A 7 -32.95 -23.85 50.95
CA THR A 7 -32.52 -24.05 52.34
C THR A 7 -31.11 -23.50 52.50
N VAL A 8 -30.97 -22.47 53.31
CA VAL A 8 -29.67 -21.87 53.67
C VAL A 8 -29.37 -22.23 55.12
N ALA A 9 -28.18 -22.77 55.38
CA ALA A 9 -27.73 -23.11 56.72
C ALA A 9 -26.38 -22.45 57.01
N ALA A 10 -26.20 -21.99 58.25
CA ALA A 10 -24.90 -21.59 58.79
C ALA A 10 -24.30 -22.72 59.63
N GLN A 11 -22.99 -22.74 59.80
CA GLN A 11 -22.30 -23.67 60.71
C GLN A 11 -22.75 -23.47 62.18
N GLU A 12 -22.50 -24.46 63.03
CA GLU A 12 -22.80 -24.39 64.45
C GLU A 12 -22.14 -23.14 65.08
N LYS A 13 -22.95 -22.26 65.70
CA LYS A 13 -22.57 -20.93 66.24
C LYS A 13 -22.20 -19.87 65.19
N GLY A 14 -22.47 -20.11 63.90
CA GLY A 14 -22.34 -19.13 62.83
C GLY A 14 -23.57 -18.22 62.72
N ASN A 15 -23.35 -16.96 62.38
CA ASN A 15 -24.41 -16.00 62.08
C ASN A 15 -24.59 -15.89 60.56
N LEU A 16 -25.84 -15.83 60.09
CA LEU A 16 -26.21 -15.53 58.71
C LEU A 16 -26.98 -14.22 58.71
N THR A 17 -26.50 -13.22 57.98
CA THR A 17 -27.22 -11.95 57.79
C THR A 17 -27.72 -11.90 56.36
N ALA A 18 -29.03 -11.72 56.19
CA ALA A 18 -29.65 -11.47 54.89
C ALA A 18 -30.00 -9.98 54.81
N GLU A 19 -29.45 -9.31 53.82
CA GLU A 19 -29.70 -7.89 53.57
C GLU A 19 -30.29 -7.71 52.18
N SER A 20 -31.27 -6.81 52.05
CA SER A 20 -31.78 -6.42 50.73
C SER A 20 -30.71 -5.58 50.02
N GLY A 21 -30.22 -6.09 48.89
CA GLY A 21 -29.33 -5.37 47.98
C GLY A 21 -30.09 -4.33 47.13
N LEU A 22 -29.32 -3.49 46.44
CA LEU A 22 -29.88 -2.65 45.37
C LEU A 22 -30.24 -3.56 44.18
N ASN A 23 -31.38 -3.32 43.52
CA ASN A 23 -31.94 -4.10 42.40
C ASN A 23 -32.63 -5.44 42.76
N GLU A 24 -33.32 -5.53 43.91
CA GLU A 24 -34.10 -6.72 44.33
C GLU A 24 -33.24 -7.97 44.66
N ASP A 25 -31.91 -7.82 44.72
CA ASP A 25 -31.00 -8.89 45.14
C ASP A 25 -31.07 -9.13 46.67
N ILE A 26 -30.87 -10.38 47.10
CA ILE A 26 -30.69 -10.75 48.52
C ILE A 26 -29.22 -11.08 48.74
N HIS A 27 -28.55 -10.28 49.56
CA HIS A 27 -27.17 -10.54 49.98
C HIS A 27 -27.18 -11.46 51.19
N ILE A 28 -26.60 -12.64 51.06
CA ILE A 28 -26.40 -13.57 52.17
C ILE A 28 -24.94 -13.47 52.60
N ASN A 29 -24.71 -12.74 53.70
CA ASN A 29 -23.37 -12.53 54.23
C ASN A 29 -23.12 -13.50 55.39
N PRO A 30 -22.04 -14.29 55.33
CA PRO A 30 -21.55 -14.99 56.53
C PRO A 30 -21.07 -13.96 57.56
N GLY A 31 -21.40 -14.17 58.84
CA GLY A 31 -21.02 -13.25 59.92
C GLY A 31 -19.50 -13.06 60.04
N ASN A 32 -19.08 -11.88 60.53
CA ASN A 32 -17.72 -11.32 60.57
C ASN A 32 -16.56 -12.21 61.08
N SER A 33 -16.81 -13.42 61.61
CA SER A 33 -15.77 -14.26 62.20
C SER A 33 -15.68 -15.71 61.69
N SER A 34 -16.70 -16.33 61.07
CA SER A 34 -16.61 -17.76 60.67
C SER A 34 -17.78 -18.37 59.87
N GLY A 35 -18.62 -17.60 59.17
CA GLY A 35 -19.78 -18.22 58.48
C GLY A 35 -19.41 -18.93 57.17
N THR A 36 -19.89 -20.16 56.97
CA THR A 36 -19.94 -20.85 55.66
C THR A 36 -21.39 -20.95 55.22
N VAL A 37 -21.66 -20.67 53.94
CA VAL A 37 -22.99 -20.78 53.34
C VAL A 37 -23.06 -22.06 52.52
N TYR A 38 -24.01 -22.95 52.85
CA TYR A 38 -24.24 -24.18 52.10
C TYR A 38 -25.47 -24.07 51.20
N PHE A 39 -25.38 -24.61 49.99
CA PHE A 39 -26.52 -24.86 49.09
C PHE A 39 -26.60 -26.36 48.82
N GLU A 40 -27.72 -27.00 49.20
CA GLU A 40 -27.92 -28.45 49.09
C GLU A 40 -26.75 -29.28 49.67
N GLY A 41 -26.11 -28.78 50.72
CA GLY A 41 -24.96 -29.44 51.38
C GLY A 41 -23.58 -29.10 50.78
N ILE A 42 -23.52 -28.24 49.75
CA ILE A 42 -22.27 -27.81 49.14
C ILE A 42 -21.85 -26.43 49.67
N ASP A 43 -20.62 -26.30 50.15
CA ASP A 43 -20.04 -25.02 50.57
C ASP A 43 -19.89 -24.08 49.36
N LEU A 44 -20.65 -22.99 49.34
CA LEU A 44 -20.59 -21.99 48.28
C LEU A 44 -19.22 -21.30 48.19
N LEU A 45 -18.50 -21.14 49.30
CA LEU A 45 -17.13 -20.61 49.29
C LEU A 45 -16.16 -21.59 48.63
N GLU A 46 -16.39 -22.90 48.73
CA GLU A 46 -15.62 -23.90 47.97
C GLU A 46 -15.92 -23.84 46.47
N ILE A 47 -17.20 -23.71 46.08
CA ILE A 47 -17.58 -23.51 44.67
C ILE A 47 -16.92 -22.24 44.13
N VAL A 48 -16.99 -21.14 44.89
CA VAL A 48 -16.37 -19.88 44.52
C VAL A 48 -14.85 -20.03 44.39
N LYS A 49 -14.19 -20.73 45.32
CA LYS A 49 -12.75 -21.06 45.21
C LYS A 49 -12.44 -21.88 43.95
N ILE A 50 -13.29 -22.83 43.57
CA ILE A 50 -13.16 -23.62 42.34
C ILE A 50 -13.33 -22.72 41.11
N VAL A 51 -14.36 -21.89 41.04
CA VAL A 51 -14.55 -20.94 39.92
C VAL A 51 -13.34 -20.02 39.79
N TYR A 52 -12.86 -19.51 40.93
CA TYR A 52 -11.63 -18.74 41.04
C TYR A 52 -10.35 -19.56 40.89
N SER A 53 -10.40 -20.88 40.68
CA SER A 53 -9.27 -21.76 40.36
C SER A 53 -9.16 -22.08 38.85
N LEU A 54 -10.21 -21.84 38.07
CA LEU A 54 -10.26 -22.16 36.63
C LEU A 54 -9.51 -21.14 35.75
N PRO A 55 -8.84 -21.59 34.67
CA PRO A 55 -8.28 -20.70 33.66
C PRO A 55 -9.38 -20.05 32.80
N PRO A 56 -9.04 -19.04 31.96
CA PRO A 56 -9.95 -18.52 30.95
C PRO A 56 -10.47 -19.62 30.02
N ILE A 57 -11.73 -19.52 29.57
CA ILE A 57 -12.38 -20.55 28.75
C ILE A 57 -12.70 -19.97 27.36
N TRP A 58 -12.19 -20.59 26.31
CA TRP A 58 -12.51 -20.24 24.92
C TRP A 58 -13.95 -20.65 24.57
N ILE A 59 -14.78 -19.70 24.11
CA ILE A 59 -16.22 -19.92 23.93
C ILE A 59 -16.57 -20.33 22.49
N ASN A 60 -15.82 -19.85 21.50
CA ASN A 60 -16.16 -19.98 20.08
C ASN A 60 -15.05 -20.57 19.22
N HIS A 61 -13.89 -20.82 19.83
CA HIS A 61 -12.71 -21.33 19.16
C HIS A 61 -12.45 -22.71 19.77
N SER A 62 -12.64 -23.77 18.99
CA SER A 62 -12.23 -25.10 19.47
C SER A 62 -10.71 -25.09 19.67
N HIS A 63 -10.20 -26.01 20.48
CA HIS A 63 -8.76 -26.17 20.76
C HIS A 63 -7.90 -26.43 19.50
N VAL A 64 -8.53 -26.59 18.32
CA VAL A 64 -7.90 -26.80 17.00
C VAL A 64 -8.56 -25.94 15.90
N GLY A 65 -9.25 -24.86 16.28
CA GLY A 65 -10.21 -24.12 15.45
C GLY A 65 -9.67 -23.63 14.10
N PHE A 66 -10.22 -24.19 13.02
CA PHE A 66 -10.13 -23.58 11.70
C PHE A 66 -10.98 -22.31 11.68
N VAL A 67 -10.36 -21.16 11.45
CA VAL A 67 -11.03 -19.86 11.51
C VAL A 67 -11.56 -19.40 10.15
N GLY A 68 -11.12 -20.04 9.07
CA GLY A 68 -11.67 -19.83 7.74
C GLY A 68 -10.61 -19.85 6.65
N THR A 69 -11.13 -19.76 5.43
CA THR A 69 -10.36 -19.54 4.22
C THR A 69 -10.62 -18.11 3.74
N TYR A 70 -9.56 -17.36 3.44
CA TYR A 70 -9.65 -15.95 3.06
C TYR A 70 -8.98 -15.70 1.70
N GLU A 71 -9.67 -15.04 0.79
CA GLU A 71 -9.07 -14.61 -0.47
C GLU A 71 -8.05 -13.48 -0.23
N GLY A 72 -6.97 -13.47 -1.01
CA GLY A 72 -5.96 -12.42 -1.02
C GLY A 72 -6.56 -11.02 -1.09
N GLY A 73 -6.07 -10.11 -0.24
CA GLY A 73 -6.55 -8.73 -0.19
C GLY A 73 -7.87 -8.51 0.54
N LYS A 74 -8.56 -9.55 1.02
CA LYS A 74 -9.77 -9.41 1.84
C LYS A 74 -9.43 -9.11 3.30
N GLU A 75 -10.32 -8.36 3.95
CA GLU A 75 -10.23 -8.08 5.37
C GLU A 75 -10.50 -9.35 6.19
N VAL A 76 -9.65 -9.57 7.19
CA VAL A 76 -9.82 -10.59 8.22
C VAL A 76 -10.19 -9.89 9.51
N ASP A 77 -11.29 -10.30 10.14
CA ASP A 77 -11.67 -9.90 11.50
C ASP A 77 -12.17 -11.12 12.27
N ILE A 78 -11.36 -11.59 13.21
CA ILE A 78 -11.65 -12.77 14.03
C ILE A 78 -11.77 -12.32 15.49
N PRO A 79 -12.98 -12.22 16.04
CA PRO A 79 -13.17 -11.85 17.44
C PRO A 79 -12.72 -12.98 18.38
N LEU A 80 -11.90 -12.64 19.37
CA LEU A 80 -11.44 -13.56 20.42
C LEU A 80 -12.46 -13.58 21.56
N LYS A 81 -13.32 -14.61 21.55
CA LYS A 81 -14.37 -14.79 22.57
C LYS A 81 -13.89 -15.73 23.67
N VAL A 82 -13.56 -15.16 24.83
CA VAL A 82 -13.09 -15.88 26.01
C VAL A 82 -13.88 -15.46 27.24
N LYS A 83 -14.31 -16.44 28.04
CA LYS A 83 -14.96 -16.22 29.34
C LYS A 83 -13.90 -16.33 30.43
N GLU A 84 -13.71 -15.27 31.21
CA GLU A 84 -12.92 -15.32 32.44
C GLU A 84 -13.86 -15.67 33.60
N PRO A 85 -13.76 -16.87 34.21
CA PRO A 85 -14.65 -17.30 35.29
C PRO A 85 -14.64 -16.35 36.49
N SER A 86 -13.52 -15.68 36.75
CA SER A 86 -13.38 -14.71 37.83
C SER A 86 -13.88 -13.29 37.51
N GLY A 87 -14.36 -13.03 36.29
CA GLY A 87 -14.83 -11.71 35.85
C GLY A 87 -13.73 -10.68 35.58
N GLY A 88 -12.46 -11.07 35.58
CA GLY A 88 -11.32 -10.19 35.32
C GLY A 88 -11.06 -9.86 33.84
N ARG A 89 -10.17 -8.89 33.59
CA ARG A 89 -9.70 -8.56 32.24
C ARG A 89 -8.79 -9.68 31.71
N ILE A 90 -8.93 -9.99 30.43
CA ILE A 90 -8.11 -10.97 29.70
C ILE A 90 -7.05 -10.22 28.88
N ARG A 91 -5.85 -10.77 28.82
CA ARG A 91 -4.79 -10.33 27.92
C ARG A 91 -4.48 -11.42 26.90
N PHE A 92 -4.26 -11.04 25.65
CA PHE A 92 -3.94 -11.95 24.57
C PHE A 92 -2.48 -11.81 24.15
N SER A 93 -1.87 -12.91 23.74
CA SER A 93 -0.50 -12.93 23.20
C SER A 93 -0.32 -14.10 22.24
N LEU A 94 0.46 -13.89 21.19
CA LEU A 94 0.96 -14.96 20.32
C LEU A 94 2.05 -15.73 21.07
N VAL A 95 1.94 -17.06 21.15
CA VAL A 95 2.89 -17.91 21.89
C VAL A 95 3.54 -19.01 21.05
N ALA A 96 3.03 -19.30 19.86
CA ALA A 96 3.65 -20.22 18.89
C ALA A 96 3.14 -19.96 17.46
N GLY A 97 3.98 -20.26 16.47
CA GLY A 97 3.72 -19.96 15.06
C GLY A 97 3.84 -18.46 14.74
N ASP A 98 3.63 -18.13 13.48
CA ASP A 98 3.65 -16.75 12.97
C ASP A 98 2.27 -16.37 12.43
N PHE A 99 1.90 -15.10 12.57
CA PHE A 99 0.74 -14.59 11.85
C PHE A 99 1.05 -14.54 10.34
N PRO A 100 0.03 -14.73 9.49
CA PRO A 100 0.15 -14.38 8.08
C PRO A 100 0.61 -12.93 7.91
N PRO A 101 1.41 -12.62 6.88
CA PRO A 101 1.78 -11.25 6.56
C PRO A 101 0.56 -10.33 6.44
N GLY A 102 0.58 -9.18 7.11
CA GLY A 102 -0.53 -8.21 7.09
C GLY A 102 -1.65 -8.50 8.10
N ILE A 103 -1.55 -9.57 8.89
CA ILE A 103 -2.48 -9.91 9.97
C ILE A 103 -1.78 -9.82 11.32
N HIS A 104 -2.49 -9.30 12.32
CA HIS A 104 -1.95 -9.12 13.66
C HIS A 104 -3.03 -9.14 14.75
N LEU A 105 -2.57 -9.26 15.99
CA LEU A 105 -3.41 -9.29 17.17
C LEU A 105 -3.65 -7.87 17.72
N GLU A 106 -4.92 -7.47 17.83
CA GLU A 106 -5.33 -6.28 18.57
C GLU A 106 -5.80 -6.67 19.97
N SER A 107 -4.87 -6.66 20.93
CA SER A 107 -5.17 -7.11 22.30
C SER A 107 -6.23 -6.25 23.01
N ASP A 108 -6.28 -4.95 22.72
CA ASP A 108 -7.25 -4.04 23.35
C ASP A 108 -8.68 -4.23 22.85
N ARG A 109 -8.84 -4.68 21.60
CA ARG A 109 -10.16 -4.97 21.01
C ARG A 109 -10.49 -6.45 20.94
N SER A 110 -9.65 -7.29 21.55
CA SER A 110 -9.80 -8.75 21.63
C SER A 110 -10.10 -9.38 20.27
N ARG A 111 -9.28 -9.08 19.25
CA ARG A 111 -9.48 -9.59 17.89
C ARG A 111 -8.17 -9.80 17.16
N ILE A 112 -8.16 -10.72 16.20
CA ILE A 112 -7.12 -10.84 15.19
C ILE A 112 -7.66 -10.15 13.94
N TYR A 113 -6.91 -9.23 13.37
CA TYR A 113 -7.37 -8.44 12.24
C TYR A 113 -6.25 -8.13 11.25
N GLY A 114 -6.63 -7.77 10.03
CA GLY A 114 -5.69 -7.35 9.01
C GLY A 114 -6.19 -7.64 7.60
N ILE A 115 -5.27 -7.67 6.65
CA ILE A 115 -5.55 -8.03 5.26
C ILE A 115 -4.90 -9.37 4.96
N ALA A 116 -5.67 -10.31 4.40
CA ALA A 116 -5.16 -11.62 4.03
C ALA A 116 -4.08 -11.48 2.94
N PRO A 117 -2.93 -12.15 3.07
CA PRO A 117 -1.91 -12.16 2.04
C PRO A 117 -2.43 -12.87 0.78
N ASP A 118 -2.01 -12.37 -0.37
CA ASP A 118 -2.40 -12.87 -1.68
C ASP A 118 -1.53 -14.05 -2.12
N VAL A 119 -1.74 -15.19 -1.47
CA VAL A 119 -0.98 -16.43 -1.70
C VAL A 119 -1.80 -17.63 -1.26
N ASP A 120 -1.65 -18.75 -1.97
CA ASP A 120 -2.11 -20.05 -1.51
C ASP A 120 -1.21 -20.54 -0.35
N ALA A 121 -1.71 -20.44 0.88
CA ALA A 121 -0.96 -20.83 2.07
C ALA A 121 -1.87 -21.27 3.21
N GLN A 122 -1.30 -22.09 4.10
CA GLN A 122 -1.95 -22.48 5.34
C GLN A 122 -1.10 -22.01 6.53
N TYR A 123 -1.72 -21.31 7.46
CA TYR A 123 -1.08 -20.79 8.66
C TYR A 123 -1.64 -21.48 9.89
N SER A 124 -0.77 -21.76 10.85
CA SER A 124 -1.16 -22.22 12.17
C SER A 124 -0.40 -21.46 13.24
N PHE A 125 -1.14 -20.85 14.16
CA PHE A 125 -0.59 -20.06 15.25
C PHE A 125 -1.39 -20.25 16.52
N THR A 126 -0.77 -20.02 17.68
CA THR A 126 -1.37 -20.27 18.99
C THR A 126 -1.49 -18.96 19.76
N ILE A 127 -2.71 -18.65 20.20
CA ILE A 127 -2.99 -17.48 21.03
C ILE A 127 -3.25 -17.93 22.46
N ARG A 128 -2.53 -17.29 23.38
CA ARG A 128 -2.74 -17.42 24.82
C ARG A 128 -3.72 -16.38 25.31
N ALA A 129 -4.75 -16.82 26.03
CA ALA A 129 -5.60 -15.95 26.85
C ALA A 129 -5.12 -16.02 28.30
N THR A 130 -4.66 -14.91 28.87
CA THR A 130 -4.20 -14.83 30.26
C THR A 130 -5.19 -14.01 31.08
N GLY A 131 -5.73 -14.63 32.14
CA GLY A 131 -6.63 -13.99 33.09
C GLY A 131 -5.91 -13.08 34.08
N SER A 132 -6.67 -12.34 34.88
CA SER A 132 -6.15 -11.36 35.86
C SER A 132 -5.26 -11.95 36.95
N ARG A 133 -5.39 -13.26 37.22
CA ARG A 133 -4.59 -14.00 38.22
C ARG A 133 -3.40 -14.76 37.62
N GLY A 134 -3.05 -14.49 36.36
CA GLY A 134 -1.89 -15.10 35.69
C GLY A 134 -2.12 -16.53 35.18
N ARG A 135 -3.30 -17.12 35.42
CA ARG A 135 -3.70 -18.36 34.75
C ARG A 135 -3.99 -18.09 33.29
N PHE A 136 -3.71 -19.08 32.46
CA PHE A 136 -3.85 -18.96 31.02
C PHE A 136 -4.42 -20.23 30.41
N GLU A 137 -5.01 -20.06 29.23
CA GLU A 137 -5.41 -21.15 28.36
C GLU A 137 -5.04 -20.80 26.92
N ASP A 138 -4.47 -21.77 26.20
CA ASP A 138 -3.97 -21.60 24.84
C ASP A 138 -5.00 -22.17 23.84
N ALA A 139 -5.16 -21.50 22.70
CA ALA A 139 -5.97 -21.99 21.59
C ALA A 139 -5.17 -21.95 20.28
N VAL A 140 -5.25 -23.05 19.52
CA VAL A 140 -4.63 -23.15 18.19
C VAL A 140 -5.61 -22.67 17.14
N PHE A 141 -5.14 -21.76 16.29
CA PHE A 141 -5.85 -21.18 15.17
C PHE A 141 -5.24 -21.73 13.89
N LYS A 142 -6.09 -22.13 12.95
CA LYS A 142 -5.69 -22.51 11.59
C LYS A 142 -6.44 -21.67 10.58
N MET A 143 -5.72 -21.08 9.64
CA MET A 143 -6.33 -20.32 8.56
C MET A 143 -5.69 -20.64 7.22
N GLU A 144 -6.49 -20.54 6.18
CA GLU A 144 -6.05 -20.73 4.80
C GLU A 144 -6.23 -19.42 4.04
N THR A 145 -5.30 -19.13 3.15
CA THR A 145 -5.41 -18.04 2.20
C THR A 145 -5.42 -18.58 0.79
N ILE A 146 -6.21 -17.96 -0.08
CA ILE A 146 -6.30 -18.30 -1.50
C ILE A 146 -5.75 -17.12 -2.31
N GLU A 147 -4.86 -17.39 -3.25
CA GLU A 147 -4.35 -16.41 -4.21
C GLU A 147 -5.47 -15.94 -5.15
N LEU A 148 -5.63 -14.62 -5.30
CA LEU A 148 -6.64 -14.04 -6.18
C LEU A 148 -6.18 -14.15 -7.64
N GLN A 149 -7.05 -14.67 -8.50
CA GLN A 149 -6.83 -14.60 -9.95
C GLN A 149 -7.24 -13.21 -10.45
N HIS A 150 -6.30 -12.28 -10.44
CA HIS A 150 -6.52 -10.87 -10.75
C HIS A 150 -7.01 -10.67 -12.19
N CYS A 151 -6.48 -11.44 -13.14
CA CYS A 151 -6.80 -11.33 -14.56
C CYS A 151 -8.23 -11.73 -14.91
N GLN A 152 -8.93 -12.47 -14.03
CA GLN A 152 -10.37 -12.74 -14.20
C GLN A 152 -11.23 -11.48 -14.11
N TYR A 153 -10.73 -10.43 -13.44
CA TYR A 153 -11.44 -9.16 -13.28
C TYR A 153 -11.06 -8.13 -14.35
N GLU A 154 -10.34 -8.55 -15.39
CA GLU A 154 -9.91 -7.71 -16.52
C GLU A 154 -9.29 -6.36 -16.10
N PRO A 155 -8.26 -6.36 -15.23
CA PRO A 155 -7.69 -5.12 -14.70
C PRO A 155 -6.89 -4.33 -15.73
N CYS A 156 -6.43 -4.97 -16.82
CA CYS A 156 -5.63 -4.34 -17.85
C CYS A 156 -6.49 -3.69 -18.93
N HIS A 157 -6.25 -2.42 -19.21
CA HIS A 157 -7.04 -1.62 -20.15
C HIS A 157 -6.40 -1.53 -21.55
N ASN A 158 -7.16 -0.99 -22.50
CA ASN A 158 -6.70 -0.65 -23.86
C ASN A 158 -6.09 -1.82 -24.65
N GLY A 159 -6.66 -3.02 -24.49
CA GLY A 159 -6.22 -4.22 -25.19
C GLY A 159 -4.89 -4.79 -24.69
N ALA A 160 -4.47 -4.41 -23.48
CA ALA A 160 -3.29 -4.98 -22.83
C ALA A 160 -3.51 -6.44 -22.44
N LEU A 161 -2.43 -7.22 -22.45
CA LEU A 161 -2.42 -8.61 -22.00
C LEU A 161 -2.21 -8.65 -20.48
N CYS A 162 -3.10 -9.31 -19.75
CA CYS A 162 -2.95 -9.55 -18.32
C CYS A 162 -2.23 -10.87 -18.06
N ASN A 163 -1.17 -10.82 -17.26
CA ASN A 163 -0.47 -12.00 -16.76
C ASN A 163 -0.58 -12.06 -15.24
N GLU A 164 -1.01 -13.19 -14.70
CA GLU A 164 -0.89 -13.44 -13.25
C GLU A 164 0.59 -13.54 -12.88
N THR A 165 0.95 -12.97 -11.73
CA THR A 165 2.30 -13.11 -11.19
C THR A 165 2.29 -14.12 -10.06
N ASN A 166 3.29 -15.02 -10.01
CA ASN A 166 3.33 -16.05 -8.98
C ASN A 166 3.55 -15.45 -7.58
N VAL A 167 2.76 -15.91 -6.61
CA VAL A 167 2.86 -15.78 -5.14
C VAL A 167 3.15 -14.35 -4.66
N GLY A 168 2.07 -13.63 -4.36
CA GLY A 168 2.10 -12.39 -3.57
C GLY A 168 2.47 -11.13 -4.34
N LYS A 169 2.45 -11.15 -5.67
CA LYS A 169 2.79 -9.99 -6.51
C LYS A 169 1.62 -9.47 -7.37
N GLY A 170 0.45 -10.13 -7.33
CA GLY A 170 -0.75 -9.72 -8.06
C GLY A 170 -0.67 -10.03 -9.56
N TYR A 171 -0.89 -9.02 -10.41
CA TYR A 171 -0.85 -9.14 -11.88
C TYR A 171 0.11 -8.15 -12.51
N GLU A 172 0.51 -8.45 -13.75
CA GLU A 172 1.28 -7.57 -14.61
C GLU A 172 0.54 -7.36 -15.93
N CYS A 173 0.38 -6.10 -16.34
CA CYS A 173 -0.20 -5.75 -17.63
C CYS A 173 0.90 -5.47 -18.66
N VAL A 174 0.89 -6.20 -19.78
CA VAL A 174 1.73 -5.90 -20.94
C VAL A 174 0.99 -4.92 -21.84
N CYS A 175 1.35 -3.64 -21.73
CA CYS A 175 0.67 -2.56 -22.44
C CYS A 175 1.01 -2.50 -23.92
N ALA A 176 -0.02 -2.33 -24.76
CA ALA A 176 0.13 -1.98 -26.17
C ALA A 176 0.98 -0.71 -26.36
N ASP A 177 1.58 -0.52 -27.54
CA ASP A 177 2.63 0.46 -27.81
C ASP A 177 2.33 1.87 -27.27
N PHE A 178 1.15 2.43 -27.50
CA PHE A 178 0.79 3.80 -27.06
C PHE A 178 0.13 3.89 -25.68
N TYR A 179 0.16 2.82 -24.89
CA TYR A 179 -0.42 2.79 -23.55
C TYR A 179 0.61 2.41 -22.48
N GLY A 180 0.39 2.88 -21.25
CA GLY A 180 1.26 2.61 -20.10
C GLY A 180 0.61 2.87 -18.75
N GLY A 181 1.42 2.82 -17.70
CA GLY A 181 0.99 2.72 -16.32
C GLY A 181 0.65 1.28 -15.93
N LYS A 182 0.50 1.04 -14.61
CA LYS A 182 0.27 -0.29 -14.02
C LYS A 182 -0.82 -1.09 -14.73
N ASP A 183 -1.92 -0.40 -15.07
CA ASP A 183 -3.13 -1.02 -15.61
C ASP A 183 -3.32 -0.68 -17.11
N CYS A 184 -2.29 -0.13 -17.76
CA CYS A 184 -2.30 0.32 -19.16
C CYS A 184 -3.42 1.32 -19.52
N ASN A 185 -3.92 2.08 -18.55
CA ASN A 185 -5.01 3.03 -18.75
C ASN A 185 -4.55 4.38 -19.34
N THR A 186 -3.25 4.68 -19.30
CA THR A 186 -2.73 5.99 -19.74
C THR A 186 -2.38 5.96 -21.23
N ASP A 187 -3.02 6.81 -22.04
CA ASP A 187 -2.61 7.06 -23.43
C ASP A 187 -1.38 7.98 -23.46
N CYS A 188 -0.24 7.41 -23.84
CA CYS A 188 1.06 8.07 -23.80
C CYS A 188 1.16 9.23 -24.79
N ARG A 189 0.28 9.30 -25.80
CA ARG A 189 0.25 10.40 -26.79
C ARG A 189 -0.39 11.67 -26.23
N GLN A 190 -1.21 11.54 -25.19
CA GLN A 190 -1.97 12.63 -24.59
C GLN A 190 -1.50 12.96 -23.16
N SER A 191 -0.52 12.22 -22.65
CA SER A 191 0.00 12.39 -21.30
C SER A 191 1.35 13.09 -21.32
N GLU A 192 1.44 14.25 -20.69
CA GLU A 192 2.71 14.95 -20.49
C GLU A 192 3.51 14.24 -19.39
N VAL A 193 4.79 13.96 -19.66
CA VAL A 193 5.67 13.35 -18.65
C VAL A 193 5.93 14.31 -17.49
N GLY A 194 5.82 15.62 -17.74
CA GLY A 194 5.82 16.66 -16.72
C GLY A 194 7.18 17.33 -16.55
N ILE A 195 7.92 17.52 -17.65
CA ILE A 195 9.12 18.37 -17.64
C ILE A 195 8.75 19.79 -17.19
N SER A 196 7.56 20.29 -17.50
CA SER A 196 7.11 21.60 -17.03
C SER A 196 6.98 21.72 -15.51
N LEU A 197 6.85 20.60 -14.78
CA LEU A 197 6.55 20.55 -13.35
C LEU A 197 7.76 20.07 -12.52
N PRO A 198 8.42 20.95 -11.73
CA PRO A 198 9.53 20.55 -10.85
C PRO A 198 9.17 19.49 -9.80
N SER A 199 7.88 19.36 -9.46
CA SER A 199 7.38 18.31 -8.56
C SER A 199 7.34 16.92 -9.20
N LYS A 200 7.33 16.83 -10.53
CA LYS A 200 7.38 15.56 -11.28
C LYS A 200 8.80 15.25 -11.74
N ILE A 201 9.47 16.22 -12.37
CA ILE A 201 10.86 16.12 -12.81
C ILE A 201 11.66 17.19 -12.06
N PRO A 202 12.31 16.88 -10.93
CA PRO A 202 13.10 17.84 -10.16
C PRO A 202 14.26 18.43 -10.96
N ASP A 203 14.76 19.59 -10.56
CA ASP A 203 15.85 20.31 -11.25
C ASP A 203 17.12 19.46 -11.39
N ALA A 204 17.41 18.59 -10.41
CA ALA A 204 18.54 17.67 -10.45
C ALA A 204 18.48 16.65 -11.61
N GLN A 205 17.32 16.48 -12.23
CA GLN A 205 17.13 15.60 -13.39
C GLN A 205 17.29 16.32 -14.74
N LEU A 206 17.55 17.63 -14.72
CA LEU A 206 17.83 18.44 -15.90
C LEU A 206 19.32 18.76 -15.93
N SER A 207 19.96 18.47 -17.05
CA SER A 207 21.36 18.81 -17.28
C SER A 207 21.55 19.25 -18.72
N ALA A 208 22.64 19.96 -19.00
CA ALA A 208 22.93 20.42 -20.35
C ALA A 208 24.43 20.37 -20.61
N TYR A 209 24.78 20.39 -21.88
CA TYR A 209 26.14 20.47 -22.38
C TYR A 209 26.24 21.60 -23.40
N LEU A 210 27.33 22.38 -23.27
CA LEU A 210 27.56 23.61 -24.02
C LEU A 210 26.39 24.59 -23.89
N SER A 211 25.97 24.88 -22.66
CA SER A 211 25.04 25.99 -22.39
C SER A 211 25.70 27.32 -22.77
N HIS A 212 24.90 28.22 -23.34
CA HIS A 212 25.33 29.58 -23.62
C HIS A 212 25.35 30.42 -22.36
N GLU A 213 26.51 31.01 -22.05
CA GLU A 213 26.75 31.84 -20.86
C GLU A 213 26.23 31.18 -19.55
N MET A 214 25.27 31.82 -18.87
CA MET A 214 24.69 31.37 -17.60
C MET A 214 23.34 30.64 -17.78
N SER A 215 23.00 30.20 -19.00
CA SER A 215 21.72 29.54 -19.25
C SER A 215 21.66 28.15 -18.59
N ASN A 216 20.69 27.98 -17.69
CA ASN A 216 20.50 26.74 -16.95
C ASN A 216 19.58 25.76 -17.69
N ALA A 217 19.84 24.46 -17.54
CA ALA A 217 18.97 23.43 -18.10
C ALA A 217 17.52 23.52 -17.61
N THR A 218 17.32 24.03 -16.38
CA THR A 218 16.00 24.22 -15.75
C THR A 218 15.16 25.31 -16.44
N GLU A 219 15.78 26.23 -17.18
CA GLU A 219 15.08 27.24 -17.96
C GLU A 219 14.33 26.62 -19.15
N ALA A 220 14.64 25.38 -19.52
CA ALA A 220 14.01 24.65 -20.62
C ALA A 220 12.57 24.18 -20.35
N ARG A 221 12.01 24.38 -19.16
CA ARG A 221 10.65 23.92 -18.84
C ARG A 221 9.61 24.67 -19.68
N LEU A 222 8.68 23.94 -20.31
CA LEU A 222 7.69 24.51 -21.24
C LEU A 222 6.89 25.69 -20.68
N ASP A 223 6.43 25.56 -19.43
CA ASP A 223 5.57 26.55 -18.76
C ASP A 223 6.36 27.58 -17.91
N SER A 224 7.69 27.57 -17.99
CA SER A 224 8.51 28.57 -17.27
C SER A 224 8.33 29.97 -17.86
N GLU A 225 8.40 31.01 -17.02
CA GLU A 225 8.44 32.41 -17.46
C GLU A 225 9.81 32.82 -18.04
N GLU A 226 10.83 31.97 -17.88
CA GLU A 226 12.22 32.22 -18.29
C GLU A 226 12.41 32.24 -19.82
N LYS A 227 13.63 32.54 -20.28
CA LYS A 227 13.95 32.65 -21.71
C LYS A 227 14.13 31.32 -22.45
N GLY A 228 13.96 30.19 -21.77
CA GLY A 228 14.33 28.88 -22.30
C GLY A 228 15.81 28.58 -22.10
N TRP A 229 16.18 27.31 -22.18
CA TRP A 229 17.59 26.94 -22.19
C TRP A 229 18.20 27.25 -23.55
N CYS A 230 19.39 27.84 -23.55
CA CYS A 230 20.18 28.19 -24.73
C CYS A 230 21.48 27.37 -24.79
N GLY A 231 21.76 26.73 -25.92
CA GLY A 231 23.04 26.08 -26.21
C GLY A 231 23.97 26.99 -27.02
N GLU A 232 25.27 26.75 -27.01
CA GLU A 232 26.25 27.54 -27.78
C GLU A 232 26.13 27.33 -29.30
N ASN A 233 25.84 26.09 -29.73
CA ASN A 233 25.75 25.72 -31.14
C ASN A 233 25.03 24.36 -31.36
N ALA A 234 25.10 23.81 -32.57
CA ALA A 234 24.47 22.53 -32.94
C ALA A 234 25.05 21.29 -32.22
N ASN A 235 26.21 21.41 -31.56
CA ASN A 235 26.79 20.32 -30.74
C ASN A 235 26.30 20.35 -29.29
N SER A 236 25.47 21.33 -28.91
CA SER A 236 24.92 21.45 -27.56
C SER A 236 23.82 20.41 -27.36
N TRP A 237 23.55 20.04 -26.11
CA TRP A 237 22.37 19.25 -25.80
C TRP A 237 21.78 19.58 -24.43
N LEU A 238 20.46 19.46 -24.33
CA LEU A 238 19.72 19.45 -23.07
C LEU A 238 19.30 18.01 -22.79
N GLN A 239 19.53 17.53 -21.58
CA GLN A 239 19.16 16.20 -21.13
C GLN A 239 18.10 16.26 -20.02
N VAL A 240 17.14 15.37 -20.13
CA VAL A 240 16.12 15.09 -19.12
C VAL A 240 16.28 13.65 -18.66
N ASP A 241 16.49 13.42 -17.36
CA ASP A 241 16.30 12.13 -16.70
C ASP A 241 14.85 12.00 -16.24
N LEU A 242 14.10 11.05 -16.80
CA LEU A 242 12.71 10.80 -16.48
C LEU A 242 12.53 10.05 -15.15
N GLY A 243 13.62 9.61 -14.52
CA GLY A 243 13.63 8.82 -13.29
C GLY A 243 13.30 7.35 -13.54
N ASN A 244 12.17 7.08 -14.17
CA ASN A 244 11.72 5.75 -14.57
C ASN A 244 11.92 5.50 -16.06
N ARG A 245 11.93 4.23 -16.47
CA ARG A 245 11.81 3.87 -17.89
C ARG A 245 10.39 4.19 -18.34
N SER A 246 10.29 4.95 -19.41
CA SER A 246 9.02 5.46 -19.94
C SER A 246 8.96 5.24 -21.44
N LYS A 247 7.75 5.11 -21.98
CA LYS A 247 7.50 5.20 -23.41
C LYS A 247 7.37 6.68 -23.79
N ILE A 248 8.05 7.09 -24.85
CA ILE A 248 7.95 8.42 -25.45
C ILE A 248 7.13 8.29 -26.72
N ALA A 249 6.07 9.09 -26.82
CA ALA A 249 5.12 9.10 -27.92
C ALA A 249 5.06 10.45 -28.65
N GLY A 250 5.63 11.51 -28.06
CA GLY A 250 5.66 12.82 -28.68
C GLY A 250 6.53 13.81 -27.94
N VAL A 251 6.67 14.98 -28.55
CA VAL A 251 7.44 16.10 -28.01
C VAL A 251 6.73 17.40 -28.33
N THR A 252 6.71 18.32 -27.37
CA THR A 252 6.39 19.72 -27.61
C THR A 252 7.64 20.56 -27.43
N MET A 253 7.86 21.49 -28.35
CA MET A 253 8.86 22.53 -28.21
C MET A 253 8.20 23.90 -28.29
N PHE A 254 8.68 24.84 -27.49
CA PHE A 254 8.32 26.25 -27.53
C PHE A 254 9.58 27.10 -27.63
N GLY A 255 9.70 27.88 -28.71
CA GLY A 255 10.72 28.89 -28.85
C GLY A 255 10.35 30.16 -28.09
N TYR A 256 11.26 30.69 -27.30
CA TYR A 256 11.04 31.91 -26.51
C TYR A 256 10.97 33.18 -27.38
N SER A 257 11.80 33.26 -28.43
CA SER A 257 11.91 34.42 -29.31
C SER A 257 12.08 33.95 -30.75
N THR A 258 11.67 34.76 -31.72
CA THR A 258 11.95 34.50 -33.14
C THR A 258 13.43 34.67 -33.51
N GLN A 259 14.21 35.43 -32.71
CA GLN A 259 15.64 35.64 -32.92
C GLN A 259 16.48 34.49 -32.34
N TYR A 260 16.16 34.09 -31.10
CA TYR A 260 16.85 33.04 -30.35
C TYR A 260 15.99 31.76 -30.38
N LEU A 261 15.81 31.22 -31.59
CA LEU A 261 14.97 30.07 -31.87
C LEU A 261 15.81 28.89 -32.35
N THR A 262 15.59 27.73 -31.75
CA THR A 262 15.94 26.47 -32.41
C THR A 262 14.92 26.18 -33.50
N GLU A 263 15.30 26.31 -34.77
CA GLU A 263 14.40 26.13 -35.93
C GLU A 263 14.12 24.65 -36.21
N SER A 264 15.05 23.77 -35.85
CA SER A 264 14.83 22.33 -35.83
C SER A 264 15.77 21.62 -34.88
N PHE A 265 15.39 20.44 -34.40
CA PHE A 265 16.16 19.66 -33.43
C PHE A 265 15.99 18.16 -33.64
N GLN A 266 16.88 17.38 -33.04
CA GLN A 266 16.83 15.92 -33.03
C GLN A 266 16.76 15.42 -31.58
N LEU A 267 16.16 14.25 -31.38
CA LEU A 267 16.11 13.59 -30.08
C LEU A 267 17.01 12.36 -30.07
N SER A 268 17.78 12.19 -29.00
CA SER A 268 18.43 10.91 -28.71
C SER A 268 18.00 10.38 -27.35
N VAL A 269 17.80 9.07 -27.26
CA VAL A 269 17.30 8.39 -26.06
C VAL A 269 18.33 7.42 -25.50
N SER A 270 18.23 7.14 -24.21
CA SER A 270 19.01 6.12 -23.52
C SER A 270 18.20 5.53 -22.36
N THR A 271 18.47 4.26 -22.03
CA THR A 271 17.92 3.60 -20.84
C THR A 271 18.95 3.46 -19.71
N ASP A 272 20.24 3.68 -20.00
CA ASP A 272 21.36 3.52 -19.06
C ASP A 272 22.10 4.84 -18.76
N GLY A 273 21.82 5.91 -19.52
CA GLY A 273 22.47 7.22 -19.40
C GLY A 273 23.87 7.28 -19.98
N GLN A 274 24.35 6.20 -20.61
CA GLN A 274 25.69 6.09 -21.18
C GLN A 274 25.64 6.00 -22.70
N HIS A 275 24.79 5.12 -23.24
CA HIS A 275 24.65 4.89 -24.66
C HIS A 275 23.40 5.58 -25.19
N PHE A 276 23.59 6.60 -26.02
CA PHE A 276 22.50 7.35 -26.63
C PHE A 276 22.33 6.99 -28.09
N GLN A 277 21.08 6.82 -28.52
CA GLN A 277 20.72 6.57 -29.91
C GLN A 277 19.68 7.60 -30.35
N PHE A 278 19.87 8.17 -31.54
CA PHE A 278 18.88 9.06 -32.12
C PHE A 278 17.58 8.32 -32.42
N ILE A 279 16.44 8.97 -32.18
CA ILE A 279 15.14 8.50 -32.66
C ILE A 279 15.14 8.65 -34.19
N LYS A 280 14.78 7.58 -34.89
CA LYS A 280 14.87 7.49 -36.35
C LYS A 280 13.51 7.23 -36.99
N ASN A 281 13.35 7.68 -38.23
CA ASN A 281 12.33 7.20 -39.14
C ASN A 281 13.03 6.43 -40.26
N GLY A 282 12.88 5.10 -40.26
CA GLY A 282 13.73 4.21 -41.06
C GLY A 282 15.19 4.27 -40.60
N THR A 283 16.10 4.69 -41.47
CA THR A 283 17.55 4.70 -41.19
C THR A 283 18.08 6.05 -40.67
N SER A 284 17.33 7.13 -40.86
CA SER A 284 17.78 8.51 -40.59
C SER A 284 17.16 9.07 -39.31
N PRO A 285 17.91 9.85 -38.51
CA PRO A 285 17.34 10.58 -37.37
C PRO A 285 16.19 11.49 -37.77
N ILE A 286 15.15 11.56 -36.93
CA ILE A 286 14.02 12.47 -37.12
C ILE A 286 14.47 13.90 -36.81
N VAL A 287 14.23 14.82 -37.74
CA VAL A 287 14.42 16.26 -37.54
C VAL A 287 13.07 16.87 -37.20
N PHE A 288 12.88 17.24 -35.94
CA PHE A 288 11.67 17.87 -35.44
C PHE A 288 11.70 19.37 -35.75
N PRO A 289 10.59 19.94 -36.24
CA PRO A 289 10.50 21.37 -36.49
C PRO A 289 10.41 22.15 -35.19
N GLY A 290 10.95 23.37 -35.20
CA GLY A 290 10.87 24.34 -34.13
C GLY A 290 10.21 25.64 -34.54
N ARG A 291 9.52 26.29 -33.60
CA ARG A 291 8.77 27.54 -33.84
C ARG A 291 8.80 28.42 -32.59
N SER A 292 8.58 29.73 -32.75
CA SER A 292 8.46 30.69 -31.65
C SER A 292 7.17 30.54 -30.80
N GLY A 293 6.49 29.39 -30.92
CA GLY A 293 5.23 29.06 -30.25
C GLY A 293 5.16 27.56 -30.00
N ARG A 294 4.13 27.10 -29.27
CA ARG A 294 4.03 25.67 -28.89
C ARG A 294 3.79 24.85 -30.15
N LEU A 295 4.67 23.88 -30.39
CA LEU A 295 4.50 22.92 -31.47
C LEU A 295 4.65 21.51 -30.94
N TYR A 296 3.55 20.78 -30.95
CA TYR A 296 3.51 19.36 -30.70
C TYR A 296 3.89 18.57 -31.96
N SER A 297 4.74 17.56 -31.81
CA SER A 297 5.11 16.59 -32.84
C SER A 297 4.96 15.18 -32.28
N SER A 298 4.10 14.38 -32.90
CA SER A 298 3.93 12.96 -32.55
C SER A 298 5.06 12.11 -33.12
N LEU A 299 5.45 11.08 -32.38
CA LEU A 299 6.27 9.99 -32.89
C LEU A 299 5.37 8.96 -33.57
N GLN A 300 5.80 8.46 -34.73
CA GLN A 300 5.10 7.40 -35.44
C GLN A 300 5.19 6.07 -34.68
N ASP A 301 6.34 5.82 -34.05
CA ASP A 301 6.61 4.65 -33.22
C ASP A 301 7.02 5.11 -31.82
N VAL A 302 6.51 4.42 -30.79
CA VAL A 302 6.92 4.71 -29.42
C VAL A 302 8.36 4.29 -29.19
N THR A 303 9.08 5.07 -28.38
CA THR A 303 10.47 4.76 -28.04
C THR A 303 10.62 4.68 -26.53
N THR A 304 11.23 3.61 -26.03
CA THR A 304 11.52 3.47 -24.59
C THR A 304 12.78 4.24 -24.21
N ALA A 305 12.69 5.08 -23.18
CA ALA A 305 13.79 5.87 -22.67
C ALA A 305 13.67 6.10 -21.17
N ARG A 306 14.82 6.30 -20.51
CA ARG A 306 14.87 7.01 -19.22
C ARG A 306 15.52 8.38 -19.38
N PHE A 307 16.55 8.47 -20.21
CA PHE A 307 17.23 9.73 -20.51
C PHE A 307 16.90 10.16 -21.93
N VAL A 308 16.53 11.42 -22.10
CA VAL A 308 16.25 12.01 -23.41
C VAL A 308 17.11 13.26 -23.58
N ARG A 309 17.80 13.36 -24.71
CA ARG A 309 18.57 14.55 -25.10
C ARG A 309 17.93 15.26 -26.30
N PHE A 310 17.84 16.57 -26.19
CA PHE A 310 17.44 17.49 -27.25
C PHE A 310 18.68 18.11 -27.86
N HIS A 311 18.85 17.94 -29.17
CA HIS A 311 20.02 18.41 -29.93
C HIS A 311 19.58 19.47 -30.95
N PRO A 312 20.01 20.73 -30.84
CA PRO A 312 19.75 21.71 -31.88
C PRO A 312 20.33 21.25 -33.23
N TYR A 313 19.52 21.32 -34.29
CA TYR A 313 19.94 20.93 -35.63
C TYR A 313 20.11 22.14 -36.56
N SER A 314 19.12 23.03 -36.59
CA SER A 314 19.22 24.31 -37.31
C SER A 314 18.73 25.48 -36.45
N TYR A 315 19.35 26.63 -36.63
CA TYR A 315 19.04 27.91 -35.99
C TYR A 315 19.74 29.02 -36.78
N ASN A 316 19.35 30.27 -36.54
CA ASN A 316 20.02 31.42 -37.15
C ASN A 316 21.45 31.58 -36.59
N ALA A 317 22.45 31.34 -37.43
CA ALA A 317 23.87 31.36 -37.06
C ALA A 317 24.40 32.72 -36.55
N LYS A 318 23.61 33.81 -36.64
CA LYS A 318 23.93 35.09 -35.99
C LYS A 318 23.65 35.08 -34.48
N TYR A 319 22.88 34.12 -34.00
CA TYR A 319 22.43 33.96 -32.62
C TYR A 319 22.73 32.52 -32.14
N VAL A 320 22.11 32.12 -31.03
CA VAL A 320 22.25 30.80 -30.41
C VAL A 320 20.91 30.04 -30.38
N PRO A 321 20.92 28.69 -30.42
CA PRO A 321 19.71 27.88 -30.32
C PRO A 321 19.16 27.91 -28.89
N CYS A 322 17.92 28.38 -28.73
CA CYS A 322 17.20 28.28 -27.45
C CYS A 322 15.89 27.50 -27.61
N MET A 323 15.46 26.83 -26.54
CA MET A 323 14.24 26.03 -26.53
C MET A 323 13.65 25.86 -25.12
N LYS A 324 12.33 25.70 -25.07
CA LYS A 324 11.62 25.08 -23.95
C LYS A 324 10.92 23.82 -24.44
N VAL A 325 10.79 22.81 -23.60
CA VAL A 325 10.43 21.46 -24.01
C VAL A 325 9.47 20.80 -23.03
N GLU A 326 8.64 19.91 -23.58
CA GLU A 326 7.85 18.92 -22.86
C GLU A 326 7.86 17.62 -23.68
N LEU A 327 7.74 16.47 -23.03
CA LEU A 327 7.59 15.18 -23.70
C LEU A 327 6.21 14.61 -23.39
N TYR A 328 5.68 13.87 -24.36
CA TYR A 328 4.46 13.10 -24.19
C TYR A 328 4.84 11.63 -24.09
N GLY A 329 4.37 10.99 -23.04
CA GLY A 329 4.78 9.65 -22.68
C GLY A 329 4.10 9.14 -21.43
N CYS A 330 4.44 7.91 -21.06
CA CYS A 330 3.87 7.22 -19.90
C CYS A 330 4.93 6.28 -19.32
N VAL A 331 4.84 6.02 -18.02
CA VAL A 331 5.73 5.08 -17.34
C VAL A 331 5.40 3.65 -17.77
N LEU A 332 6.45 2.82 -17.90
CA LEU A 332 6.33 1.36 -18.05
C LEU A 332 6.08 0.70 -16.70
#